data_AF-A0A536P159-F1
#
_entry.id   AF-A0A536P159-F1
#
_cell.length_a   1.000
_cell.length_b   1.000
_cell.length_c   1.000
_cell.angle_alpha   90.00
_cell.angle_beta   90.00
_cell.angle_gamma   90.00
#
_symmetry.space_group_name_H-M   'P 1'
#
loop_
_entity.id
_entity.type
_entity.pdbx_description
1 polymer ?
#
loop_
_entity_poly.entity_id
_entity_poly.type
_entity_poly.pdbx_seq_one_letter_code
_entity_poly.pdbx_strand_id
1 'polypeptide(L)'
;MAARRSSPWVWARIIAAAMVGLCAPLSFGTASAHASVDERAMVPGSQPSALSPLPVISRNAPAYTNDTCGGALPASFADDADYDTQWGACVTPSSNAPIYLAYDLSAVPAANRGQVLVLWYNDPQTMQYDHTYVGVHPCCKWVGYAIPSSYTLQGNAAPGGALPSSGWVTLATVSGNVLHSRQHLVDLTGYGWLRMRVTASDGSPGWKGVFLNMDVHDARGGLQDDWIFYGDSITEGAMAHQSLSNAGGTGTWAQLINAANPSNFPAYEAGSIGGTLSADGAKSLSGWLALFPGRYAGVAYGTNDAGWNVSPAAFYDNYVVMIQAVLAAGKIPIVPRIPWGCTSNILANVPVLNQKIDALYAAYPQIIRGPDLWAYFQANQSQISADCVHPSDQGYFGMRRLWADTMLASVYAAPSPSTLQLTSSTSTPTAGTSFSFTVTAQDRSGKTDPAYGGRVHFTSSDAAAGVVLPADSTLTNGQGTFSATLMTAGAQTITATDTVTAATTGR
;
A
#
# COMPACT_ATOMS: atom_id res chain seq x y z
N MET A 1 -12.53 -71.07 -5.63
CA MET A 1 -13.43 -71.01 -6.81
C MET A 1 -14.81 -71.46 -6.35
N ALA A 2 -15.76 -70.54 -6.38
CA ALA A 2 -16.50 -70.18 -5.17
C ALA A 2 -18.04 -70.29 -5.28
N ALA A 3 -18.63 -70.74 -4.16
CA ALA A 3 -20.01 -71.12 -3.89
C ALA A 3 -20.94 -69.90 -3.65
N ARG A 4 -22.18 -69.88 -4.17
CA ARG A 4 -23.48 -70.30 -3.57
C ARG A 4 -23.90 -69.65 -2.23
N ARG A 5 -25.12 -69.05 -2.29
CA ARG A 5 -26.26 -69.09 -1.34
C ARG A 5 -26.45 -68.01 -0.24
N SER A 6 -27.71 -67.52 -0.23
CA SER A 6 -28.67 -67.28 0.88
C SER A 6 -28.45 -66.17 1.94
N SER A 7 -29.51 -65.35 2.05
CA SER A 7 -29.93 -64.38 3.10
C SER A 7 -30.31 -65.07 4.45
N PRO A 8 -30.95 -64.44 5.47
CA PRO A 8 -30.66 -63.26 6.33
C PRO A 8 -30.93 -63.52 7.86
N TRP A 9 -30.28 -62.85 8.83
CA TRP A 9 -30.72 -62.77 10.26
C TRP A 9 -30.17 -61.47 10.91
N VAL A 10 -30.96 -60.47 11.34
CA VAL A 10 -31.83 -60.30 12.54
C VAL A 10 -31.13 -59.70 13.78
N TRP A 11 -31.59 -58.49 14.15
CA TRP A 11 -31.78 -57.82 15.47
C TRP A 11 -31.11 -58.30 16.77
N ALA A 12 -30.60 -57.34 17.57
CA ALA A 12 -30.91 -57.08 19.01
C ALA A 12 -30.09 -55.87 19.53
N ARG A 13 -30.68 -54.71 19.89
CA ARG A 13 -31.27 -54.27 21.18
C ARG A 13 -30.28 -54.02 22.36
N ILE A 14 -30.06 -52.73 22.64
CA ILE A 14 -30.15 -51.97 23.91
C ILE A 14 -29.62 -52.62 25.21
N ILE A 15 -28.68 -51.93 25.88
CA ILE A 15 -28.71 -51.70 27.33
C ILE A 15 -28.43 -50.21 27.60
N ALA A 16 -29.39 -49.56 28.26
CA ALA A 16 -29.25 -48.27 28.92
C ALA A 16 -28.76 -48.48 30.35
N ALA A 17 -27.89 -47.58 30.83
CA ALA A 17 -27.69 -47.35 32.26
C ALA A 17 -27.90 -45.87 32.52
N ALA A 18 -29.01 -45.58 33.20
CA ALA A 18 -29.35 -44.28 33.73
C ALA A 18 -28.57 -44.00 35.02
N MET A 19 -28.06 -42.77 35.16
CA MET A 19 -27.98 -42.13 36.47
C MET A 19 -28.77 -40.83 36.42
N VAL A 20 -29.87 -40.83 37.15
CA VAL A 20 -30.74 -39.69 37.42
C VAL A 20 -30.12 -38.90 38.57
N GLY A 21 -29.92 -37.60 38.36
CA GLY A 21 -29.48 -36.64 39.37
C GLY A 21 -30.17 -35.30 39.15
N LEU A 22 -31.37 -35.19 39.71
CA LEU A 22 -32.17 -34.02 40.11
C LEU A 22 -32.17 -32.71 39.27
N CYS A 23 -33.39 -32.31 38.92
CA CYS A 23 -33.82 -31.01 38.43
C CYS A 23 -33.52 -29.83 39.38
N ALA A 24 -33.07 -28.72 38.78
CA ALA A 24 -33.48 -27.35 39.16
C ALA A 24 -33.66 -26.53 37.87
N PRO A 25 -34.70 -25.69 37.73
CA PRO A 25 -34.91 -24.90 36.52
C PRO A 25 -34.00 -23.68 36.55
N LEU A 26 -32.98 -23.65 35.70
CA LEU A 26 -32.21 -22.44 35.44
C LEU A 26 -32.91 -21.65 34.34
N SER A 27 -33.47 -20.52 34.74
CA SER A 27 -33.96 -19.47 33.86
C SER A 27 -32.82 -19.04 32.93
N PHE A 28 -33.03 -19.15 31.62
CA PHE A 28 -32.14 -18.55 30.63
C PHE A 28 -32.28 -17.02 30.69
N GLY A 29 -31.48 -16.39 31.55
CA GLY A 29 -31.19 -14.97 31.45
C GLY A 29 -30.30 -14.73 30.23
N THR A 30 -30.78 -13.93 29.29
CA THR A 30 -30.00 -13.37 28.19
C THR A 30 -28.92 -12.45 28.76
N ALA A 31 -27.75 -12.99 29.05
CA ALA A 31 -26.56 -12.18 29.33
C ALA A 31 -25.83 -11.95 28.00
N SER A 32 -26.02 -10.75 27.45
CA SER A 32 -25.15 -10.21 26.41
C SER A 32 -23.76 -10.07 27.03
N ALA A 33 -22.82 -10.93 26.63
CA ALA A 33 -21.42 -10.77 26.97
C ALA A 33 -20.85 -9.64 26.10
N HIS A 34 -21.09 -8.39 26.52
CA HIS A 34 -20.24 -7.28 26.10
C HIS A 34 -18.86 -7.54 26.68
N ALA A 35 -17.96 -8.04 25.84
CA ALA A 35 -16.54 -7.94 26.09
C ALA A 35 -16.21 -6.45 26.18
N SER A 36 -16.01 -5.96 27.40
CA SER A 36 -15.42 -4.65 27.65
C SER A 36 -14.01 -4.68 27.07
N VAL A 37 -13.83 -4.04 25.93
CA VAL A 37 -12.50 -3.74 25.39
C VAL A 37 -11.84 -2.82 26.41
N ASP A 38 -10.71 -3.25 26.96
CA ASP A 38 -9.90 -2.47 27.89
C ASP A 38 -9.41 -1.23 27.12
N GLU A 39 -10.08 -0.12 27.36
CA GLU A 39 -9.85 1.20 26.79
C GLU A 39 -8.59 1.79 27.41
N ARG A 40 -7.43 1.18 27.16
CA ARG A 40 -6.16 1.87 27.36
C ARG A 40 -6.05 2.95 26.30
N ALA A 41 -6.54 4.11 26.70
CA ALA A 41 -6.43 5.40 26.06
C ALA A 41 -5.21 5.51 25.13
N MET A 42 -5.47 5.42 23.82
CA MET A 42 -4.66 6.12 22.85
C MET A 42 -4.80 7.61 23.16
N VAL A 43 -3.73 8.21 23.66
CA VAL A 43 -3.68 9.64 23.97
C VAL A 43 -4.12 10.44 22.73
N PRO A 44 -5.20 11.23 22.79
CA PRO A 44 -5.53 12.16 21.72
C PRO A 44 -4.48 13.27 21.77
N GLY A 45 -3.53 13.29 20.83
CA GLY A 45 -2.57 14.40 20.76
C GLY A 45 -1.24 14.17 20.06
N SER A 46 -0.86 12.95 19.67
CA SER A 46 0.31 12.78 18.79
C SER A 46 -0.12 12.92 17.34
N GLN A 47 0.24 14.03 16.70
CA GLN A 47 0.34 14.11 15.24
C GLN A 47 1.06 12.85 14.75
N PRO A 48 0.65 12.22 13.64
CA PRO A 48 1.43 11.16 13.03
C PRO A 48 2.84 11.70 12.82
N SER A 49 3.85 11.05 13.42
CA SER A 49 5.25 11.34 13.11
C SER A 49 5.41 11.30 11.60
N ALA A 50 6.18 12.24 11.04
CA ALA A 50 6.49 12.26 9.61
C ALA A 50 6.85 10.85 9.13
N LEU A 51 6.24 10.43 8.02
CA LEU A 51 6.38 9.09 7.48
C LEU A 51 7.86 8.79 7.25
N SER A 52 8.41 7.82 7.98
CA SER A 52 9.81 7.45 7.83
C SER A 52 9.99 6.76 6.49
N PRO A 53 10.95 7.19 5.66
CA PRO A 53 11.23 6.50 4.41
C PRO A 53 11.63 5.04 4.62
N LEU A 54 11.39 4.23 3.59
CA LEU A 54 11.79 2.83 3.51
C LEU A 54 12.69 2.63 2.27
N PRO A 55 13.95 3.10 2.27
CA PRO A 55 14.78 3.17 1.07
C PRO A 55 15.13 1.79 0.52
N VAL A 56 15.07 1.61 -0.81
CA VAL A 56 15.60 0.42 -1.48
C VAL A 56 17.12 0.42 -1.43
N ILE A 57 17.72 -0.66 -0.93
CA ILE A 57 19.17 -0.86 -0.80
C ILE A 57 19.71 -1.98 -1.70
N SER A 58 18.84 -2.74 -2.38
CA SER A 58 19.24 -3.80 -3.32
C SER A 58 19.53 -3.30 -4.72
N ARG A 59 19.12 -2.08 -5.10
CA ARG A 59 19.13 -1.64 -6.50
C ARG A 59 20.54 -1.71 -7.11
N ASN A 60 20.67 -2.49 -8.19
CA ASN A 60 21.93 -2.77 -8.90
C ASN A 60 23.05 -3.35 -8.00
N ALA A 61 22.69 -4.07 -6.95
CA ALA A 61 23.66 -4.82 -6.17
C ALA A 61 24.26 -5.95 -7.02
N PRO A 62 25.50 -6.41 -6.75
CA PRO A 62 25.99 -7.61 -7.40
C PRO A 62 25.07 -8.80 -7.10
N ALA A 63 24.40 -9.29 -8.15
CA ALA A 63 23.38 -10.33 -8.08
C ALA A 63 23.87 -11.65 -8.70
N TYR A 64 23.51 -12.77 -8.08
CA TYR A 64 23.97 -14.11 -8.47
C TYR A 64 22.84 -15.12 -8.44
N THR A 65 22.87 -16.05 -9.39
CA THR A 65 21.95 -17.19 -9.48
C THR A 65 22.70 -18.41 -9.99
N ASN A 66 22.20 -19.61 -9.72
CA ASN A 66 22.65 -20.85 -10.35
C ASN A 66 21.87 -21.22 -11.63
N ASP A 67 20.87 -20.42 -12.02
CA ASP A 67 20.14 -20.57 -13.27
C ASP A 67 19.78 -19.19 -13.84
N THR A 68 20.24 -18.96 -15.07
CA THR A 68 20.03 -17.74 -15.86
C THR A 68 19.28 -18.01 -17.16
N CYS A 69 18.78 -19.24 -17.36
CA CYS A 69 18.21 -19.66 -18.64
C CYS A 69 19.20 -19.48 -19.82
N GLY A 70 20.47 -19.86 -19.61
CA GLY A 70 21.52 -19.64 -20.62
C GLY A 70 21.92 -18.18 -20.81
N GLY A 71 21.63 -17.32 -19.82
CA GLY A 71 21.95 -15.88 -19.84
C GLY A 71 20.80 -14.98 -20.27
N ALA A 72 19.63 -15.53 -20.66
CA ALA A 72 18.48 -14.76 -21.11
C ALA A 72 17.75 -14.02 -19.97
N LEU A 73 17.81 -14.55 -18.75
CA LEU A 73 17.09 -14.05 -17.58
C LEU A 73 18.06 -13.95 -16.39
N PRO A 74 19.06 -13.06 -16.46
CA PRO A 74 20.12 -12.96 -15.45
C PRO A 74 19.58 -12.52 -14.08
N ALA A 75 20.35 -12.77 -13.02
CA ALA A 75 20.02 -12.34 -11.66
C ALA A 75 19.83 -10.82 -11.54
N SER A 76 20.55 -10.03 -12.35
CA SER A 76 20.48 -8.56 -12.34
C SER A 76 19.11 -8.00 -12.74
N PHE A 77 18.28 -8.78 -13.46
CA PHE A 77 16.90 -8.37 -13.74
C PHE A 77 16.01 -8.39 -12.49
N ALA A 78 16.46 -8.99 -11.39
CA ALA A 78 15.68 -8.97 -10.17
C ALA A 78 15.79 -7.66 -9.39
N ASP A 79 16.88 -6.91 -9.56
CA ASP A 79 17.22 -5.72 -8.77
C ASP A 79 17.65 -4.51 -9.61
N ASP A 80 17.45 -4.52 -10.93
CA ASP A 80 17.59 -3.31 -11.74
C ASP A 80 16.38 -2.37 -11.55
N ALA A 81 16.38 -1.21 -12.19
CA ALA A 81 15.30 -0.23 -12.05
C ALA A 81 14.08 -0.52 -12.97
N ASP A 82 14.14 -1.56 -13.79
CA ASP A 82 13.14 -1.88 -14.81
C ASP A 82 12.29 -3.10 -14.40
N TYR A 83 11.11 -2.80 -13.88
CA TYR A 83 10.13 -3.79 -13.44
C TYR A 83 9.43 -4.51 -14.62
N ASP A 84 9.71 -4.14 -15.88
CA ASP A 84 9.31 -4.94 -17.05
C ASP A 84 10.27 -6.11 -17.30
N THR A 85 11.46 -6.09 -16.70
CA THR A 85 12.39 -7.22 -16.70
C THR A 85 12.22 -8.04 -15.42
N GLN A 86 12.51 -9.33 -15.46
CA GLN A 86 12.48 -10.19 -14.26
C GLN A 86 13.59 -11.23 -14.33
N TRP A 87 14.18 -11.56 -13.18
CA TRP A 87 15.01 -12.75 -13.10
C TRP A 87 14.13 -13.99 -13.31
N GLY A 88 14.69 -14.98 -14.00
CA GLY A 88 14.01 -16.24 -14.24
C GLY A 88 14.95 -17.44 -14.23
N ALA A 89 14.43 -18.55 -13.72
CA ALA A 89 15.07 -19.86 -13.75
C ALA A 89 14.26 -20.82 -14.63
N CYS A 90 14.94 -21.62 -15.44
CA CYS A 90 14.35 -22.55 -16.42
C CYS A 90 14.13 -23.95 -15.83
N VAL A 91 14.89 -24.30 -14.80
CA VAL A 91 14.83 -25.61 -14.15
C VAL A 91 13.83 -25.59 -12.99
N THR A 92 13.09 -26.70 -12.81
CA THR A 92 12.23 -26.86 -11.64
C THR A 92 13.04 -26.96 -10.36
N PRO A 93 12.84 -26.03 -9.39
CA PRO A 93 13.50 -26.14 -8.10
C PRO A 93 13.00 -27.39 -7.36
N SER A 94 13.93 -28.06 -6.68
CA SER A 94 13.63 -29.17 -5.77
C SER A 94 14.52 -29.07 -4.53
N SER A 95 14.24 -29.84 -3.49
CA SER A 95 15.13 -29.91 -2.32
C SER A 95 16.55 -30.38 -2.67
N ASN A 96 16.68 -31.26 -3.67
CA ASN A 96 17.96 -31.82 -4.14
C ASN A 96 18.68 -30.91 -5.13
N ALA A 97 17.93 -30.09 -5.88
CA ALA A 97 18.45 -29.12 -6.84
C ALA A 97 17.73 -27.78 -6.61
N PRO A 98 18.10 -27.03 -5.55
CA PRO A 98 17.51 -25.74 -5.28
C PRO A 98 17.95 -24.70 -6.31
N ILE A 99 17.09 -23.74 -6.57
CA ILE A 99 17.44 -22.51 -7.29
C ILE A 99 17.71 -21.41 -6.27
N TYR A 100 18.64 -20.49 -6.56
CA TYR A 100 18.83 -19.33 -5.71
C TYR A 100 18.96 -18.02 -6.46
N LEU A 101 18.54 -16.95 -5.81
CA LEU A 101 18.85 -15.56 -6.15
C LEU A 101 19.54 -14.94 -4.93
N ALA A 102 20.76 -14.42 -5.10
CA ALA A 102 21.58 -13.87 -4.03
C ALA A 102 22.06 -12.46 -4.37
N TYR A 103 22.08 -11.58 -3.38
CA TYR A 103 22.64 -10.23 -3.46
C TYR A 103 23.85 -10.09 -2.54
N ASP A 104 24.90 -9.46 -3.07
CA ASP A 104 25.99 -8.91 -2.29
C ASP A 104 25.62 -7.49 -1.83
N LEU A 105 25.20 -7.37 -0.57
CA LEU A 105 24.88 -6.09 0.07
C LEU A 105 26.05 -5.59 0.93
N SER A 106 27.26 -6.14 0.77
CA SER A 106 28.41 -5.77 1.61
C SER A 106 28.84 -4.31 1.44
N ALA A 107 28.55 -3.72 0.27
CA ALA A 107 28.76 -2.30 0.00
C ALA A 107 27.72 -1.41 0.69
N VAL A 108 26.56 -1.95 1.10
CA VAL A 108 25.57 -1.23 1.89
C VAL A 108 26.11 -1.06 3.32
N PRO A 109 26.10 0.17 3.87
CA PRO A 109 26.56 0.40 5.24
C PRO A 109 25.84 -0.51 6.23
N ALA A 110 26.58 -1.10 7.19
CA ALA A 110 26.01 -2.04 8.15
C ALA A 110 24.79 -1.49 8.91
N ALA A 111 24.78 -0.18 9.20
CA ALA A 111 23.67 0.51 9.86
C ALA A 111 22.38 0.60 9.01
N ASN A 112 22.44 0.33 7.70
CA ASN A 112 21.30 0.33 6.78
C ASN A 112 20.83 -1.09 6.43
N ARG A 113 21.53 -2.12 6.91
CA ARG A 113 21.21 -3.54 6.68
C ARG A 113 21.10 -4.32 7.99
N GLY A 114 20.66 -3.65 9.06
CA GLY A 114 20.25 -4.33 10.29
C GLY A 114 18.89 -4.97 10.06
N GLN A 115 17.82 -4.27 10.40
CA GLN A 115 16.47 -4.69 10.03
C GLN A 115 16.18 -4.31 8.56
N VAL A 116 15.81 -5.29 7.74
CA VAL A 116 15.45 -5.07 6.34
C VAL A 116 14.11 -5.71 6.00
N LEU A 117 13.40 -5.11 5.06
CA LEU A 117 12.22 -5.70 4.45
C LEU A 117 12.62 -6.29 3.11
N VAL A 118 12.43 -7.59 2.93
CA VAL A 118 12.65 -8.30 1.66
C VAL A 118 11.30 -8.54 1.02
N LEU A 119 11.07 -7.98 -0.16
CA LEU A 119 9.85 -8.18 -0.93
C LEU A 119 10.21 -8.80 -2.27
N TRP A 120 9.36 -9.70 -2.74
CA TRP A 120 9.45 -10.21 -4.10
C TRP A 120 8.07 -10.21 -4.74
N TYR A 121 8.07 -10.07 -6.06
CA TYR A 121 6.88 -9.94 -6.88
C TYR A 121 7.04 -10.76 -8.17
N ASN A 122 6.04 -11.59 -8.46
CA ASN A 122 5.93 -12.43 -9.65
C ASN A 122 4.98 -11.83 -10.68
N ASP A 123 4.20 -10.81 -10.35
CA ASP A 123 3.48 -10.04 -11.36
C ASP A 123 4.50 -9.38 -12.33
N PRO A 124 4.21 -9.32 -13.63
CA PRO A 124 2.93 -9.64 -14.23
C PRO A 124 2.69 -11.11 -14.62
N GLN A 125 3.58 -12.06 -14.30
CA GLN A 125 3.43 -13.46 -14.74
C GLN A 125 2.18 -14.12 -14.18
N THR A 126 1.96 -13.94 -12.88
CA THR A 126 0.67 -14.22 -12.25
C THR A 126 0.05 -12.90 -11.84
N MET A 127 -1.11 -12.57 -12.42
CA MET A 127 -1.84 -11.34 -12.09
C MET A 127 -2.53 -11.43 -10.72
N GLN A 128 -3.19 -12.55 -10.44
CA GLN A 128 -3.97 -12.71 -9.22
C GLN A 128 -3.07 -12.83 -8.00
N TYR A 129 -3.34 -12.01 -6.98
CA TYR A 129 -2.61 -12.09 -5.72
C TYR A 129 -2.61 -13.49 -5.12
N ASP A 130 -3.78 -14.13 -5.07
CA ASP A 130 -3.98 -15.54 -4.73
C ASP A 130 -4.69 -16.23 -5.89
N HIS A 131 -3.94 -16.92 -6.75
CA HIS A 131 -4.53 -17.60 -7.91
C HIS A 131 -5.38 -18.82 -7.52
N THR A 132 -5.32 -19.28 -6.26
CA THR A 132 -6.16 -20.38 -5.78
C THR A 132 -7.50 -19.91 -5.21
N TYR A 133 -7.70 -18.59 -5.11
CA TYR A 133 -8.94 -18.06 -4.58
C TYR A 133 -10.12 -18.46 -5.48
N VAL A 134 -10.93 -19.40 -4.98
CA VAL A 134 -12.10 -19.96 -5.68
C VAL A 134 -13.41 -19.25 -5.33
N GLY A 135 -13.37 -18.25 -4.44
CA GLY A 135 -14.55 -17.44 -4.11
C GLY A 135 -15.03 -16.58 -5.27
N VAL A 136 -14.20 -16.42 -6.30
CA VAL A 136 -14.56 -15.66 -7.50
C VAL A 136 -15.68 -16.35 -8.25
N HIS A 137 -16.62 -15.54 -8.73
CA HIS A 137 -17.66 -15.89 -9.68
C HIS A 137 -17.16 -16.90 -10.76
N PRO A 138 -17.99 -17.84 -11.27
CA PRO A 138 -17.62 -18.92 -12.21
C PRO A 138 -16.94 -18.50 -13.53
N CYS A 139 -16.67 -17.21 -13.74
CA CYS A 139 -15.99 -16.72 -14.93
C CYS A 139 -14.57 -17.28 -15.07
N CYS A 140 -13.89 -17.58 -13.95
CA CYS A 140 -12.44 -17.53 -13.97
C CYS A 140 -11.80 -18.57 -13.05
N LYS A 141 -11.24 -19.63 -13.65
CA LYS A 141 -10.25 -20.49 -12.98
C LYS A 141 -8.88 -19.95 -13.33
N TRP A 142 -8.19 -19.40 -12.34
CA TRP A 142 -6.85 -18.85 -12.51
C TRP A 142 -5.81 -19.95 -12.31
N VAL A 143 -4.70 -19.83 -13.02
CA VAL A 143 -3.56 -20.74 -12.89
C VAL A 143 -2.34 -19.85 -12.65
N GLY A 144 -1.62 -20.10 -11.55
CA GLY A 144 -0.37 -19.42 -11.30
C GLY A 144 0.65 -19.70 -12.40
N TYR A 145 1.72 -18.90 -12.42
CA TYR A 145 2.86 -19.08 -13.31
C TYR A 145 4.19 -18.85 -12.58
N ALA A 146 4.96 -19.93 -12.39
CA ALA A 146 6.34 -19.87 -11.89
C ALA A 146 6.51 -19.16 -10.54
N ILE A 147 5.55 -19.34 -9.63
CA ILE A 147 5.56 -18.73 -8.30
C ILE A 147 6.52 -19.51 -7.38
N PRO A 148 7.38 -18.86 -6.58
CA PRO A 148 8.11 -19.55 -5.51
C PRO A 148 7.14 -20.11 -4.46
N SER A 149 6.96 -21.44 -4.43
CA SER A 149 6.01 -22.08 -3.51
C SER A 149 6.67 -22.52 -2.20
N SER A 150 7.94 -22.93 -2.24
CA SER A 150 8.71 -23.23 -1.02
C SER A 150 10.11 -22.67 -1.11
N TYR A 151 10.49 -21.82 -0.15
CA TYR A 151 11.77 -21.13 -0.14
C TYR A 151 12.23 -20.74 1.26
N THR A 152 13.52 -20.42 1.38
CA THR A 152 14.10 -19.80 2.57
C THR A 152 14.80 -18.49 2.19
N LEU A 153 14.70 -17.48 3.05
CA LEU A 153 15.59 -16.32 3.02
C LEU A 153 16.78 -16.59 3.93
N GLN A 154 17.99 -16.28 3.47
CA GLN A 154 19.22 -16.64 4.16
C GLN A 154 20.24 -15.50 4.17
N GLY A 155 20.94 -15.33 5.29
CA GLY A 155 22.05 -14.38 5.45
C GLY A 155 23.41 -15.06 5.40
N ASN A 156 24.47 -14.33 5.01
CA ASN A 156 25.86 -14.81 5.12
C ASN A 156 26.83 -13.68 5.49
N ALA A 157 27.79 -13.99 6.36
CA ALA A 157 28.74 -13.05 6.96
C ALA A 157 30.09 -12.97 6.20
N ALA A 158 30.24 -13.74 5.12
CA ALA A 158 31.43 -13.70 4.29
C ALA A 158 31.70 -12.28 3.74
N PRO A 159 32.97 -11.93 3.46
CA PRO A 159 33.31 -10.70 2.73
C PRO A 159 32.58 -10.61 1.38
N GLY A 160 32.40 -9.39 0.88
CA GLY A 160 31.82 -9.12 -0.44
C GLY A 160 32.71 -9.55 -1.62
N GLY A 161 32.12 -9.56 -2.80
CA GLY A 161 32.74 -9.76 -4.11
C GLY A 161 32.61 -11.17 -4.67
N ALA A 162 32.79 -12.19 -3.84
CA ALA A 162 32.70 -13.59 -4.27
C ALA A 162 31.56 -14.32 -3.56
N LEU A 163 30.65 -14.92 -4.35
CA LEU A 163 29.49 -15.64 -3.82
C LEU A 163 29.90 -16.74 -2.81
N PRO A 164 29.39 -16.72 -1.56
CA PRO A 164 29.75 -17.71 -0.57
C PRO A 164 29.19 -19.10 -0.87
N SER A 165 30.03 -20.13 -0.80
CA SER A 165 29.64 -21.53 -1.02
C SER A 165 29.01 -22.20 0.22
N SER A 166 29.27 -21.69 1.42
CA SER A 166 28.82 -22.24 2.70
C SER A 166 28.62 -21.13 3.74
N GLY A 167 28.10 -21.47 4.92
CA GLY A 167 27.88 -20.51 6.01
C GLY A 167 26.57 -19.72 5.94
N TRP A 168 25.63 -20.14 5.09
CA TRP A 168 24.31 -19.53 4.97
C TRP A 168 23.44 -19.86 6.18
N VAL A 169 22.86 -18.84 6.80
CA VAL A 169 21.95 -18.95 7.96
C VAL A 169 20.53 -18.64 7.51
N THR A 170 19.57 -19.48 7.87
CA THR A 170 18.15 -19.27 7.51
C THR A 170 17.52 -18.21 8.42
N LEU A 171 16.91 -17.20 7.81
CA LEU A 171 16.26 -16.06 8.48
C LEU A 171 14.72 -16.15 8.38
N ALA A 172 14.21 -16.69 7.27
CA ALA A 172 12.78 -16.95 7.08
C ALA A 172 12.56 -18.23 6.25
N THR A 173 11.43 -18.90 6.47
CA THR A 173 11.02 -20.10 5.72
C THR A 173 9.57 -19.99 5.29
N VAL A 174 9.30 -20.33 4.05
CA VAL A 174 7.96 -20.38 3.46
C VAL A 174 7.77 -21.72 2.75
N SER A 175 6.59 -22.29 2.87
CA SER A 175 6.18 -23.53 2.20
C SER A 175 4.73 -23.44 1.76
N GLY A 176 4.39 -24.04 0.62
CA GLY A 176 3.02 -24.06 0.10
C GLY A 176 2.48 -22.67 -0.27
N ASN A 177 3.35 -21.73 -0.62
CA ASN A 177 2.92 -20.42 -1.08
C ASN A 177 2.24 -20.52 -2.45
N VAL A 178 1.10 -19.84 -2.54
CA VAL A 178 0.30 -19.66 -3.75
C VAL A 178 0.12 -18.18 -4.10
N LEU A 179 0.74 -17.29 -3.33
CA LEU A 179 0.66 -15.85 -3.56
C LEU A 179 1.71 -15.43 -4.57
N HIS A 180 1.38 -14.50 -5.47
CA HIS A 180 2.33 -14.00 -6.47
C HIS A 180 3.36 -13.00 -5.90
N SER A 181 3.19 -12.55 -4.66
CA SER A 181 4.09 -11.61 -3.99
C SER A 181 4.04 -11.86 -2.49
N ARG A 182 5.16 -11.55 -1.80
CA ARG A 182 5.25 -11.59 -0.33
C ARG A 182 6.35 -10.67 0.18
N GLN A 183 6.23 -10.29 1.46
CA GLN A 183 7.24 -9.55 2.19
C GLN A 183 7.73 -10.28 3.44
N HIS A 184 8.97 -10.01 3.82
CA HIS A 184 9.62 -10.60 4.99
C HIS A 184 10.48 -9.57 5.70
N LEU A 185 10.18 -9.32 6.97
CA LEU A 185 11.05 -8.54 7.85
C LEU A 185 12.13 -9.47 8.41
N VAL A 186 13.39 -9.24 8.05
CA VAL A 186 14.53 -10.05 8.50
C VAL A 186 15.65 -9.18 9.07
N ASP A 187 16.48 -9.76 9.94
CA ASP A 187 17.64 -9.11 10.53
C ASP A 187 18.92 -9.57 9.80
N LEU A 188 19.55 -8.64 9.08
CA LEU A 188 20.84 -8.80 8.40
C LEU A 188 22.02 -8.26 9.23
N THR A 189 21.83 -8.02 10.54
CA THR A 189 22.93 -7.64 11.44
C THR A 189 24.07 -8.67 11.37
N GLY A 190 25.24 -8.22 10.90
CA GLY A 190 26.41 -9.10 10.71
C GLY A 190 26.46 -9.85 9.36
N TYR A 191 25.44 -9.74 8.51
CA TYR A 191 25.36 -10.40 7.21
C TYR A 191 25.50 -9.40 6.05
N GLY A 192 26.57 -9.54 5.26
CA GLY A 192 26.78 -8.76 4.03
C GLY A 192 26.03 -9.33 2.82
N TRP A 193 25.48 -10.53 2.94
CA TRP A 193 24.83 -11.24 1.86
C TRP A 193 23.41 -11.62 2.24
N LEU A 194 22.49 -11.55 1.27
CA LEU A 194 21.14 -12.08 1.35
C LEU A 194 20.91 -13.05 0.18
N ARG A 195 20.19 -14.15 0.42
CA ARG A 195 19.78 -15.07 -0.65
C ARG A 195 18.40 -15.65 -0.42
N MET A 196 17.59 -15.67 -1.48
CA MET A 196 16.40 -16.52 -1.57
C MET A 196 16.81 -17.88 -2.15
N ARG A 197 16.56 -18.96 -1.41
CA ARG A 197 16.79 -20.35 -1.87
C ARG A 197 15.43 -21.03 -2.08
N VAL A 198 15.07 -21.27 -3.33
CA VAL A 198 13.80 -21.87 -3.75
C VAL A 198 13.95 -23.38 -3.95
N THR A 199 12.99 -24.13 -3.43
CA THR A 199 12.96 -25.60 -3.44
C THR A 199 11.69 -26.19 -4.02
N ALA A 200 10.69 -25.36 -4.32
CA ALA A 200 9.51 -25.74 -5.07
C ALA A 200 8.91 -24.49 -5.73
N SER A 201 8.30 -24.67 -6.89
CA SER A 201 7.50 -23.67 -7.60
C SER A 201 6.03 -24.10 -7.69
N ASP A 202 5.14 -23.15 -7.90
CA ASP A 202 3.72 -23.36 -8.18
C ASP A 202 3.32 -22.73 -9.54
N GLY A 203 2.26 -23.25 -10.15
CA GLY A 203 1.67 -22.67 -11.36
C GLY A 203 2.30 -23.10 -12.69
N SER A 204 2.31 -24.38 -13.05
CA SER A 204 3.10 -24.86 -14.21
C SER A 204 2.33 -25.53 -15.36
N PRO A 205 1.62 -24.78 -16.23
CA PRO A 205 1.25 -25.30 -17.55
C PRO A 205 2.30 -25.04 -18.66
N GLY A 206 3.22 -24.08 -18.49
CA GLY A 206 4.15 -23.65 -19.56
C GLY A 206 5.59 -23.33 -19.14
N TRP A 207 5.85 -23.14 -17.84
CA TRP A 207 7.18 -22.91 -17.30
C TRP A 207 7.34 -23.56 -15.94
N LYS A 208 8.56 -24.02 -15.69
CA LYS A 208 8.85 -24.99 -14.66
C LYS A 208 9.76 -24.48 -13.55
N GLY A 209 10.43 -23.33 -13.73
CA GLY A 209 11.23 -22.70 -12.68
C GLY A 209 10.50 -21.57 -11.96
N VAL A 210 11.18 -20.43 -11.79
CA VAL A 210 10.71 -19.28 -11.00
C VAL A 210 10.86 -18.02 -11.82
N PHE A 211 9.94 -17.06 -11.68
CA PHE A 211 10.09 -15.68 -12.15
C PHE A 211 9.80 -14.72 -11.01
N LEU A 212 10.66 -13.74 -10.80
CA LEU A 212 10.39 -12.63 -9.90
C LEU A 212 11.43 -11.52 -10.07
N ASN A 213 11.08 -10.38 -9.53
CA ASN A 213 12.04 -9.43 -9.01
C ASN A 213 12.06 -9.45 -7.48
N MET A 214 13.09 -8.88 -6.87
CA MET A 214 13.23 -8.84 -5.41
C MET A 214 13.88 -7.54 -4.94
N ASP A 215 13.13 -6.76 -4.18
CA ASP A 215 13.64 -5.57 -3.52
C ASP A 215 14.03 -5.87 -2.06
N VAL A 216 15.08 -5.20 -1.59
CA VAL A 216 15.48 -5.17 -0.18
C VAL A 216 15.46 -3.72 0.26
N HIS A 217 14.67 -3.41 1.29
CA HIS A 217 14.57 -2.07 1.85
C HIS A 217 15.22 -1.99 3.23
N ASP A 218 15.85 -0.84 3.51
CA ASP A 218 16.34 -0.49 4.85
C ASP A 218 15.16 -0.14 5.77
N ALA A 219 14.81 -1.07 6.66
CA ALA A 219 13.65 -0.99 7.51
C ALA A 219 13.97 -0.50 8.94
N ARG A 220 15.13 0.13 9.18
CA ARG A 220 15.50 0.63 10.52
C ARG A 220 14.56 1.71 11.07
N GLY A 221 13.89 2.44 10.19
CA GLY A 221 12.86 3.42 10.53
C GLY A 221 11.48 2.80 10.78
N GLY A 222 11.37 1.48 10.68
CA GLY A 222 10.12 0.73 10.67
C GLY A 222 9.44 0.71 9.29
N LEU A 223 8.28 0.06 9.22
CA LEU A 223 7.53 -0.20 7.99
C LEU A 223 6.48 0.90 7.71
N GLN A 224 6.89 2.15 7.91
CA GLN A 224 5.96 3.28 7.84
C GLN A 224 5.59 3.65 6.40
N ASP A 225 6.36 3.21 5.41
CA ASP A 225 6.17 3.48 3.97
C ASP A 225 5.95 2.17 3.16
N ASP A 226 5.10 1.30 3.70
CA ASP A 226 4.85 -0.05 3.19
C ASP A 226 3.35 -0.29 2.97
N TRP A 227 3.00 -0.76 1.78
CA TRP A 227 1.67 -0.70 1.19
C TRP A 227 1.24 -2.03 0.57
N ILE A 228 -0.07 -2.27 0.54
CA ILE A 228 -0.67 -3.31 -0.30
C ILE A 228 -2.02 -2.82 -0.82
N PHE A 229 -2.33 -3.11 -2.08
CA PHE A 229 -3.58 -2.71 -2.71
C PHE A 229 -4.48 -3.91 -3.00
N TYR A 230 -5.48 -4.12 -2.14
CA TYR A 230 -6.54 -5.11 -2.34
C TYR A 230 -7.70 -4.53 -3.16
N GLY A 231 -8.29 -5.37 -3.99
CA GLY A 231 -9.39 -4.97 -4.86
C GLY A 231 -9.72 -6.04 -5.89
N ASP A 232 -10.44 -5.61 -6.91
CA ASP A 232 -10.85 -6.43 -8.06
C ASP A 232 -9.90 -6.28 -9.28
N SER A 233 -10.33 -6.72 -10.46
CA SER A 233 -9.55 -6.70 -11.70
C SER A 233 -9.11 -5.30 -12.12
N ILE A 234 -9.83 -4.25 -11.72
CA ILE A 234 -9.45 -2.88 -12.06
C ILE A 234 -8.24 -2.45 -11.23
N THR A 235 -8.24 -2.78 -9.94
CA THR A 235 -7.09 -2.48 -9.05
C THR A 235 -5.89 -3.36 -9.40
N GLU A 236 -6.13 -4.64 -9.74
CA GLU A 236 -5.12 -5.58 -10.24
C GLU A 236 -4.36 -5.00 -11.44
N GLY A 237 -5.07 -4.58 -12.49
CA GLY A 237 -4.45 -4.00 -13.68
C GLY A 237 -3.70 -2.68 -13.42
N ALA A 238 -4.22 -1.85 -12.51
CA ALA A 238 -3.58 -0.58 -12.18
C ALA A 238 -2.33 -0.74 -11.30
N MET A 239 -2.30 -1.69 -10.37
CA MET A 239 -1.24 -1.76 -9.35
C MET A 239 -0.11 -2.73 -9.68
N ALA A 240 -0.30 -3.65 -10.62
CA ALA A 240 0.78 -4.54 -11.05
C ALA A 240 2.02 -3.77 -11.57
N HIS A 241 3.21 -4.37 -11.41
CA HIS A 241 4.50 -3.70 -11.49
C HIS A 241 4.98 -3.40 -12.92
N GLN A 242 4.28 -3.88 -13.95
CA GLN A 242 4.61 -3.49 -15.32
C GLN A 242 4.49 -1.97 -15.51
N SER A 243 5.40 -1.41 -16.31
CA SER A 243 5.52 0.03 -16.52
C SER A 243 4.32 0.64 -17.25
N LEU A 244 3.56 -0.19 -17.98
CA LEU A 244 2.57 0.23 -18.97
C LEU A 244 3.17 1.12 -20.08
N SER A 245 4.45 0.91 -20.41
CA SER A 245 5.22 1.70 -21.38
C SER A 245 4.56 1.81 -22.76
N ASN A 246 3.90 0.74 -23.23
CA ASN A 246 3.15 0.74 -24.50
C ASN A 246 2.02 1.78 -24.55
N ALA A 247 1.54 2.25 -23.39
CA ALA A 247 0.53 3.30 -23.26
C ALA A 247 1.10 4.65 -22.77
N GLY A 248 2.42 4.82 -22.84
CA GLY A 248 3.13 6.01 -22.35
C GLY A 248 3.33 6.01 -20.84
N GLY A 249 3.17 4.86 -20.19
CA GLY A 249 3.48 4.69 -18.77
C GLY A 249 4.98 4.78 -18.48
N THR A 250 5.32 5.18 -17.26
CA THR A 250 6.71 5.45 -16.85
C THR A 250 7.13 4.64 -15.62
N GLY A 251 6.45 3.54 -15.32
CA GLY A 251 6.82 2.65 -14.21
C GLY A 251 5.69 2.28 -13.24
N THR A 252 6.11 1.77 -12.10
CA THR A 252 5.28 1.31 -10.98
C THR A 252 4.67 2.48 -10.19
N TRP A 253 3.75 2.17 -9.28
CA TRP A 253 3.21 3.18 -8.37
C TRP A 253 4.31 3.80 -7.48
N ALA A 254 5.22 2.98 -6.95
CA ALA A 254 6.36 3.45 -6.16
C ALA A 254 7.32 4.35 -6.95
N GLN A 255 7.57 4.04 -8.23
CA GLN A 255 8.38 4.89 -9.10
C GLN A 255 7.75 6.27 -9.34
N LEU A 256 6.41 6.36 -9.43
CA LEU A 256 5.72 7.64 -9.53
C LEU A 256 5.83 8.46 -8.24
N ILE A 257 5.69 7.82 -7.06
CA ILE A 257 5.93 8.48 -5.77
C ILE A 257 7.37 9.00 -5.70
N ASN A 258 8.35 8.16 -6.04
CA ASN A 258 9.76 8.53 -5.99
C ASN A 258 10.13 9.66 -6.96
N ALA A 259 9.55 9.67 -8.16
CA ALA A 259 9.76 10.73 -9.13
C ALA A 259 9.27 12.10 -8.61
N ALA A 260 8.17 12.12 -7.85
CA ALA A 260 7.63 13.35 -7.26
C ALA A 260 8.29 13.71 -5.91
N ASN A 261 8.69 12.71 -5.13
CA ASN A 261 9.36 12.87 -3.85
C ASN A 261 10.52 11.85 -3.73
N PRO A 262 11.74 12.22 -4.16
CA PRO A 262 12.89 11.30 -4.20
C PRO A 262 13.32 10.71 -2.86
N SER A 263 12.84 11.29 -1.75
CA SER A 263 13.11 10.76 -0.40
C SER A 263 12.32 9.47 -0.13
N ASN A 264 11.28 9.18 -0.90
CA ASN A 264 10.37 8.07 -0.70
C ASN A 264 10.39 7.12 -1.89
N PHE A 265 10.55 5.84 -1.62
CA PHE A 265 10.30 4.77 -2.57
C PHE A 265 9.50 3.72 -1.79
N PRO A 266 8.17 3.81 -1.78
CA PRO A 266 7.37 2.91 -0.96
C PRO A 266 7.58 1.46 -1.38
N ALA A 267 7.64 0.58 -0.38
CA ALA A 267 7.44 -0.83 -0.62
C ALA A 267 5.96 -1.06 -0.90
N TYR A 268 5.60 -1.82 -1.93
CA TYR A 268 4.21 -2.14 -2.16
C TYR A 268 3.96 -3.50 -2.83
N GLU A 269 2.78 -4.08 -2.56
CA GLU A 269 2.28 -5.29 -3.22
C GLU A 269 0.99 -5.02 -4.03
N ALA A 270 0.87 -5.66 -5.19
CA ALA A 270 -0.34 -5.70 -6.01
C ALA A 270 -1.33 -6.76 -5.51
N GLY A 271 -1.92 -6.54 -4.34
CA GLY A 271 -2.75 -7.50 -3.60
C GLY A 271 -4.15 -7.83 -4.16
N SER A 272 -4.44 -7.51 -5.41
CA SER A 272 -5.80 -7.60 -5.97
C SER A 272 -6.09 -8.94 -6.67
N ILE A 273 -7.36 -9.31 -6.77
CA ILE A 273 -7.80 -10.55 -7.42
C ILE A 273 -8.92 -10.23 -8.39
N GLY A 274 -8.72 -10.52 -9.68
CA GLY A 274 -9.74 -10.31 -10.70
C GLY A 274 -11.10 -10.95 -10.39
N GLY A 275 -12.18 -10.17 -10.58
CA GLY A 275 -13.57 -10.64 -10.48
C GLY A 275 -14.18 -10.72 -9.08
N THR A 276 -13.44 -10.39 -8.02
CA THR A 276 -13.96 -10.43 -6.64
C THR A 276 -14.95 -9.33 -6.32
N LEU A 277 -15.92 -9.65 -5.45
CA LEU A 277 -16.88 -8.72 -4.86
C LEU A 277 -16.39 -8.19 -3.51
N SER A 278 -17.05 -7.15 -2.97
CA SER A 278 -16.81 -6.70 -1.58
C SER A 278 -17.02 -7.82 -0.55
N ALA A 279 -17.93 -8.77 -0.80
CA ALA A 279 -18.19 -9.92 0.06
C ALA A 279 -16.99 -10.89 0.13
N ASP A 280 -16.26 -11.04 -0.98
CA ASP A 280 -15.04 -11.86 -1.04
C ASP A 280 -13.92 -11.24 -0.22
N GLY A 281 -13.74 -9.92 -0.36
CA GLY A 281 -12.81 -9.14 0.47
C GLY A 281 -13.16 -9.26 1.95
N ALA A 282 -14.43 -9.06 2.31
CA ALA A 282 -14.90 -9.18 3.70
C ALA A 282 -14.60 -10.57 4.31
N LYS A 283 -14.67 -11.63 3.50
CA LYS A 283 -14.39 -13.00 3.93
C LYS A 283 -12.89 -13.28 4.13
N SER A 284 -12.03 -12.70 3.29
CA SER A 284 -10.66 -13.19 3.09
C SER A 284 -9.58 -12.23 3.56
N LEU A 285 -9.89 -10.93 3.61
CA LEU A 285 -8.91 -9.86 3.86
C LEU A 285 -8.14 -10.05 5.17
N SER A 286 -8.79 -10.51 6.25
CA SER A 286 -8.11 -10.75 7.53
C SER A 286 -6.95 -11.76 7.41
N GLY A 287 -7.11 -12.81 6.60
CA GLY A 287 -6.07 -13.81 6.35
C GLY A 287 -4.90 -13.23 5.55
N TRP A 288 -5.19 -12.41 4.54
CA TRP A 288 -4.14 -11.74 3.75
C TRP A 288 -3.39 -10.68 4.57
N LEU A 289 -4.11 -9.89 5.39
CA LEU A 289 -3.50 -8.89 6.27
C LEU A 289 -2.54 -9.50 7.30
N ALA A 290 -2.76 -10.75 7.72
CA ALA A 290 -1.86 -11.45 8.63
C ALA A 290 -0.49 -11.77 7.99
N LEU A 291 -0.41 -11.77 6.66
CA LEU A 291 0.83 -11.99 5.90
C LEU A 291 1.53 -10.68 5.54
N PHE A 292 0.82 -9.56 5.58
CA PHE A 292 1.33 -8.24 5.23
C PHE A 292 1.86 -7.52 6.49
N PRO A 293 3.17 -7.29 6.61
CA PRO A 293 3.74 -6.63 7.79
C PRO A 293 3.57 -5.11 7.77
N GLY A 294 3.31 -4.52 6.60
CA GLY A 294 3.27 -3.08 6.39
C GLY A 294 2.08 -2.35 7.00
N ARG A 295 1.97 -1.07 6.63
CA ARG A 295 1.12 -0.09 7.33
C ARG A 295 -0.18 0.22 6.59
N TYR A 296 -0.13 0.34 5.27
CA TYR A 296 -1.23 0.89 4.48
C TYR A 296 -1.91 -0.18 3.63
N ALA A 297 -3.22 -0.29 3.75
CA ALA A 297 -4.02 -1.25 2.99
C ALA A 297 -5.06 -0.52 2.12
N GLY A 298 -4.84 -0.48 0.82
CA GLY A 298 -5.85 -0.10 -0.16
C GLY A 298 -6.97 -1.14 -0.21
N VAL A 299 -8.23 -0.70 -0.11
CA VAL A 299 -9.43 -1.55 -0.18
C VAL A 299 -10.34 -0.98 -1.27
N ALA A 300 -10.22 -1.54 -2.47
CA ALA A 300 -10.79 -1.00 -3.70
C ALA A 300 -11.70 -2.01 -4.42
N TYR A 301 -12.88 -2.26 -3.82
CA TYR A 301 -13.93 -3.13 -4.36
C TYR A 301 -15.17 -2.32 -4.74
N GLY A 302 -15.97 -2.85 -5.68
CA GLY A 302 -17.35 -2.37 -5.88
C GLY A 302 -17.82 -2.33 -7.33
N THR A 303 -16.90 -2.47 -8.29
CA THR A 303 -17.29 -2.52 -9.70
C THR A 303 -18.06 -3.81 -10.00
N ASN A 304 -17.58 -4.94 -9.49
CA ASN A 304 -18.32 -6.20 -9.56
C ASN A 304 -19.63 -6.10 -8.78
N ASP A 305 -19.63 -5.51 -7.58
CA ASP A 305 -20.86 -5.35 -6.78
C ASP A 305 -21.94 -4.58 -7.56
N ALA A 306 -21.55 -3.52 -8.27
CA ALA A 306 -22.43 -2.81 -9.18
C ALA A 306 -22.88 -3.68 -10.35
N GLY A 307 -21.96 -4.39 -11.00
CA GLY A 307 -22.27 -5.30 -12.12
C GLY A 307 -23.27 -6.40 -11.76
N TRP A 308 -23.20 -6.89 -10.51
CA TRP A 308 -24.02 -7.98 -9.97
C TRP A 308 -25.25 -7.50 -9.17
N ASN A 309 -25.53 -6.19 -9.15
CA ASN A 309 -26.65 -5.59 -8.40
C ASN A 309 -26.64 -5.95 -6.90
N VAL A 310 -25.46 -6.01 -6.28
CA VAL A 310 -25.34 -6.16 -4.83
C VAL A 310 -26.03 -4.96 -4.16
N SER A 311 -26.87 -5.24 -3.16
CA SER A 311 -27.60 -4.17 -2.48
C SER A 311 -26.63 -3.18 -1.82
N PRO A 312 -26.92 -1.86 -1.82
CA PRO A 312 -26.07 -0.89 -1.15
C PRO A 312 -25.88 -1.14 0.35
N ALA A 313 -26.84 -1.80 1.01
CA ALA A 313 -26.71 -2.19 2.42
C ALA A 313 -25.65 -3.29 2.59
N ALA A 314 -25.77 -4.39 1.84
CA ALA A 314 -24.79 -5.47 1.88
C ALA A 314 -23.38 -5.01 1.52
N PHE A 315 -23.25 -4.16 0.49
CA PHE A 315 -21.97 -3.55 0.12
C PHE A 315 -21.34 -2.76 1.28
N TYR A 316 -22.14 -1.92 1.95
CA TYR A 316 -21.68 -1.15 3.11
C TYR A 316 -21.23 -2.07 4.25
N ASP A 317 -22.03 -3.09 4.58
CA ASP A 317 -21.74 -4.04 5.66
C ASP A 317 -20.45 -4.82 5.38
N ASN A 318 -20.22 -5.23 4.13
CA ASN A 318 -18.98 -5.89 3.71
C ASN A 318 -17.76 -4.97 3.91
N TYR A 319 -17.89 -3.69 3.53
CA TYR A 319 -16.83 -2.72 3.76
C TYR A 319 -16.58 -2.48 5.25
N VAL A 320 -17.62 -2.41 6.09
CA VAL A 320 -17.46 -2.31 7.54
C VAL A 320 -16.58 -3.44 8.07
N VAL A 321 -16.82 -4.68 7.65
CA VAL A 321 -15.99 -5.84 8.01
C VAL A 321 -14.54 -5.65 7.58
N MET A 322 -14.31 -5.25 6.32
CA MET A 322 -12.96 -5.03 5.79
C MET A 322 -12.21 -3.91 6.54
N ILE A 323 -12.85 -2.77 6.77
CA ILE A 323 -12.25 -1.63 7.47
C ILE A 323 -11.91 -1.99 8.92
N GLN A 324 -12.82 -2.67 9.62
CA GLN A 324 -12.54 -3.15 10.97
C GLN A 324 -11.40 -4.15 11.00
N ALA A 325 -11.27 -5.04 10.00
CA ALA A 325 -10.14 -5.96 9.90
C ALA A 325 -8.80 -5.22 9.72
N VAL A 326 -8.75 -4.20 8.86
CA VAL A 326 -7.54 -3.36 8.67
C VAL A 326 -7.16 -2.66 9.98
N LEU A 327 -8.12 -2.01 10.63
CA LEU A 327 -7.88 -1.28 11.88
C LEU A 327 -7.47 -2.22 13.03
N ALA A 328 -8.10 -3.40 13.14
CA ALA A 328 -7.76 -4.40 14.14
C ALA A 328 -6.34 -4.96 13.94
N ALA A 329 -5.84 -4.99 12.71
CA ALA A 329 -4.45 -5.33 12.41
C ALA A 329 -3.45 -4.19 12.69
N GLY A 330 -3.90 -3.05 13.23
CA GLY A 330 -3.07 -1.87 13.50
C GLY A 330 -2.65 -1.11 12.24
N LYS A 331 -3.38 -1.30 11.13
CA LYS A 331 -3.08 -0.75 9.81
C LYS A 331 -4.02 0.40 9.46
N ILE A 332 -3.69 1.13 8.40
CA ILE A 332 -4.46 2.29 7.93
C ILE A 332 -5.20 1.92 6.64
N PRO A 333 -6.54 1.96 6.61
CA PRO A 333 -7.31 1.69 5.41
C PRO A 333 -7.33 2.88 4.46
N ILE A 334 -7.18 2.61 3.17
CA ILE A 334 -7.34 3.59 2.09
C ILE A 334 -8.43 3.09 1.14
N VAL A 335 -9.50 3.87 1.01
CA VAL A 335 -10.66 3.47 0.21
C VAL A 335 -10.83 4.48 -0.92
N PRO A 336 -10.77 4.10 -2.20
CA PRO A 336 -11.13 4.98 -3.31
C PRO A 336 -12.64 5.01 -3.53
N ARG A 337 -13.13 5.95 -4.34
CA ARG A 337 -14.46 5.78 -4.96
C ARG A 337 -14.37 4.76 -6.11
N ILE A 338 -15.45 4.03 -6.34
CA ILE A 338 -15.56 3.03 -7.43
C ILE A 338 -15.50 3.76 -8.79
N PRO A 339 -14.74 3.25 -9.77
CA PRO A 339 -14.58 3.88 -11.09
C PRO A 339 -15.88 3.96 -11.89
N TRP A 340 -15.91 4.90 -12.83
CA TRP A 340 -16.96 4.99 -13.85
C TRP A 340 -16.74 3.93 -14.94
N GLY A 341 -17.84 3.43 -15.51
CA GLY A 341 -17.89 2.56 -16.68
C GLY A 341 -19.23 2.73 -17.41
N CYS A 342 -19.31 2.30 -18.67
CA CYS A 342 -20.47 2.53 -19.53
C CYS A 342 -21.51 1.41 -19.55
N THR A 343 -21.36 0.35 -18.73
CA THR A 343 -22.43 -0.66 -18.62
C THR A 343 -23.64 -0.09 -17.88
N SER A 344 -24.85 -0.56 -18.22
CA SER A 344 -26.09 -0.10 -17.57
C SER A 344 -26.07 -0.31 -16.06
N ASN A 345 -25.50 -1.42 -15.59
CA ASN A 345 -25.43 -1.76 -14.17
C ASN A 345 -24.46 -0.84 -13.43
N ILE A 346 -23.29 -0.54 -14.02
CA ILE A 346 -22.34 0.40 -13.41
C ILE A 346 -22.97 1.79 -13.32
N LEU A 347 -23.56 2.30 -14.41
CA LEU A 347 -24.20 3.61 -14.44
C LEU A 347 -25.35 3.74 -13.42
N ALA A 348 -26.12 2.67 -13.23
CA ALA A 348 -27.23 2.65 -12.28
C ALA A 348 -26.77 2.53 -10.81
N ASN A 349 -25.79 1.66 -10.54
CA ASN A 349 -25.50 1.23 -9.17
C ASN A 349 -24.33 1.96 -8.53
N VAL A 350 -23.25 2.26 -9.27
CA VAL A 350 -22.05 2.87 -8.68
C VAL A 350 -22.31 4.21 -8.00
N PRO A 351 -23.14 5.14 -8.52
CA PRO A 351 -23.45 6.37 -7.79
C PRO A 351 -24.01 6.12 -6.39
N VAL A 352 -24.86 5.10 -6.22
CA VAL A 352 -25.45 4.74 -4.91
C VAL A 352 -24.42 4.03 -4.03
N LEU A 353 -23.56 3.18 -4.59
CA LEU A 353 -22.47 2.54 -3.83
C LEU A 353 -21.41 3.56 -3.39
N ASN A 354 -21.11 4.57 -4.20
CA ASN A 354 -20.22 5.67 -3.82
C ASN A 354 -20.80 6.55 -2.70
N GLN A 355 -22.12 6.70 -2.61
CA GLN A 355 -22.76 7.31 -1.42
C GLN A 355 -22.55 6.46 -0.16
N LYS A 356 -22.45 5.13 -0.28
CA LYS A 356 -22.09 4.25 0.84
C LYS A 356 -20.62 4.40 1.23
N ILE A 357 -19.72 4.60 0.28
CA ILE A 357 -18.33 4.98 0.55
C ILE A 357 -18.25 6.34 1.28
N ASP A 358 -19.04 7.33 0.87
CA ASP A 358 -19.12 8.61 1.58
C ASP A 358 -19.61 8.45 3.03
N ALA A 359 -20.60 7.58 3.25
CA ALA A 359 -21.05 7.22 4.58
C ALA A 359 -19.99 6.46 5.40
N LEU A 360 -19.16 5.63 4.76
CA LEU A 360 -18.03 4.95 5.41
C LEU A 360 -16.98 5.97 5.86
N TYR A 361 -16.64 6.96 5.03
CA TYR A 361 -15.71 8.03 5.41
C TYR A 361 -16.20 8.82 6.63
N ALA A 362 -17.52 9.02 6.76
CA ALA A 362 -18.09 9.70 7.92
C ALA A 362 -18.07 8.82 9.18
N ALA A 363 -18.31 7.51 9.04
CA ALA A 363 -18.36 6.57 10.16
C ALA A 363 -16.97 6.15 10.68
N TYR A 364 -15.96 6.12 9.80
CA TYR A 364 -14.60 5.69 10.11
C TYR A 364 -13.60 6.79 9.72
N PRO A 365 -13.41 7.81 10.57
CA PRO A 365 -12.48 8.92 10.29
C PRO A 365 -11.01 8.48 10.17
N GLN A 366 -10.66 7.26 10.59
CA GLN A 366 -9.34 6.66 10.38
C GLN A 366 -9.07 6.27 8.91
N ILE A 367 -10.09 6.23 8.05
CA ILE A 367 -9.92 5.97 6.62
C ILE A 367 -9.23 7.15 5.96
N ILE A 368 -8.14 6.88 5.24
CA ILE A 368 -7.60 7.83 4.27
C ILE A 368 -8.41 7.70 2.98
N ARG A 369 -8.88 8.83 2.47
CA ARG A 369 -9.62 8.84 1.21
C ARG A 369 -8.66 8.57 0.05
N GLY A 370 -8.94 7.51 -0.70
CA GLY A 370 -8.30 7.23 -1.97
C GLY A 370 -8.86 8.11 -3.09
N PRO A 371 -8.39 7.91 -4.33
CA PRO A 371 -8.79 8.71 -5.48
C PRO A 371 -10.28 8.62 -5.80
N ASP A 372 -10.83 9.70 -6.39
CA ASP A 372 -12.16 9.70 -6.99
C ASP A 372 -12.10 9.13 -8.41
N LEU A 373 -12.09 7.80 -8.52
CA LEU A 373 -12.01 7.11 -9.80
C LEU A 373 -13.27 7.32 -10.66
N TRP A 374 -14.42 7.55 -10.02
CA TRP A 374 -15.66 7.84 -10.74
C TRP A 374 -15.53 9.13 -11.54
N ALA A 375 -15.20 10.23 -10.86
CA ALA A 375 -15.07 11.53 -11.51
C ALA A 375 -13.98 11.51 -12.59
N TYR A 376 -12.86 10.83 -12.32
CA TYR A 376 -11.78 10.68 -13.28
C TYR A 376 -12.23 10.00 -14.57
N PHE A 377 -12.78 8.79 -14.49
CA PHE A 377 -13.16 8.05 -15.69
C PHE A 377 -14.41 8.60 -16.37
N GLN A 378 -15.29 9.28 -15.63
CA GLN A 378 -16.41 10.02 -16.23
C GLN A 378 -15.92 11.19 -17.12
N ALA A 379 -14.84 11.86 -16.72
CA ALA A 379 -14.19 12.92 -17.50
C ALA A 379 -13.28 12.37 -18.61
N ASN A 380 -12.79 11.13 -18.47
CA ASN A 380 -11.83 10.49 -19.36
C ASN A 380 -12.39 9.20 -19.98
N GLN A 381 -13.63 9.22 -20.49
CA GLN A 381 -14.33 8.01 -20.94
C GLN A 381 -13.61 7.23 -22.05
N SER A 382 -12.80 7.90 -22.88
CA SER A 382 -11.98 7.23 -23.91
C SER A 382 -10.89 6.32 -23.34
N GLN A 383 -10.62 6.42 -22.04
CA GLN A 383 -9.69 5.55 -21.32
C GLN A 383 -10.37 4.30 -20.73
N ILE A 384 -11.68 4.14 -20.92
CA ILE A 384 -12.38 2.88 -20.65
C ILE A 384 -12.35 2.03 -21.93
N SER A 385 -12.06 0.75 -21.76
CA SER A 385 -11.96 -0.21 -22.86
C SER A 385 -13.33 -0.50 -23.48
N ALA A 386 -13.33 -1.24 -24.59
CA ALA A 386 -14.54 -1.57 -25.32
C ALA A 386 -15.54 -2.43 -24.52
N ASP A 387 -15.11 -3.07 -23.42
CA ASP A 387 -16.00 -3.84 -22.54
C ASP A 387 -16.83 -2.97 -21.58
N CYS A 388 -16.62 -1.64 -21.60
CA CYS A 388 -17.32 -0.68 -20.75
C CYS A 388 -17.12 -0.86 -19.23
N VAL A 389 -16.13 -1.65 -18.81
CA VAL A 389 -15.83 -1.94 -17.39
C VAL A 389 -14.38 -1.61 -17.08
N HIS A 390 -13.45 -2.19 -17.82
CA HIS A 390 -12.03 -2.09 -17.50
C HIS A 390 -11.41 -0.84 -18.16
N PRO A 391 -10.49 -0.15 -17.47
CA PRO A 391 -9.61 0.81 -18.13
C PRO A 391 -8.83 0.17 -19.28
N SER A 392 -8.52 0.95 -20.32
CA SER A 392 -7.47 0.60 -21.29
C SER A 392 -6.09 0.71 -20.64
N ASP A 393 -5.02 0.29 -21.29
CA ASP A 393 -3.66 0.47 -20.76
C ASP A 393 -3.35 1.93 -20.40
N GLN A 394 -3.84 2.88 -21.21
CA GLN A 394 -3.74 4.31 -20.91
C GLN A 394 -4.55 4.68 -19.66
N GLY A 395 -5.75 4.11 -19.52
CA GLY A 395 -6.59 4.31 -18.34
C GLY A 395 -6.01 3.70 -17.07
N TYR A 396 -5.38 2.52 -17.14
CA TYR A 396 -4.68 1.92 -16.01
C TYR A 396 -3.50 2.77 -15.56
N PHE A 397 -2.71 3.29 -16.50
CA PHE A 397 -1.64 4.21 -16.16
C PHE A 397 -2.18 5.52 -15.57
N GLY A 398 -3.24 6.08 -16.15
CA GLY A 398 -3.94 7.26 -15.63
C GLY A 398 -4.45 7.07 -14.21
N MET A 399 -5.06 5.91 -13.92
CA MET A 399 -5.51 5.51 -12.60
C MET A 399 -4.34 5.34 -11.61
N ARG A 400 -3.24 4.69 -12.01
CA ARG A 400 -2.04 4.54 -11.19
C ARG A 400 -1.44 5.90 -10.81
N ARG A 401 -1.37 6.82 -11.76
CA ARG A 401 -0.94 8.20 -11.52
C ARG A 401 -1.89 8.92 -10.57
N LEU A 402 -3.20 8.78 -10.74
CA LEU A 402 -4.18 9.39 -9.84
C LEU A 402 -4.06 8.86 -8.40
N TRP A 403 -3.79 7.56 -8.24
CA TRP A 403 -3.45 6.97 -6.94
C TRP A 403 -2.19 7.59 -6.34
N ALA A 404 -1.11 7.70 -7.13
CA ALA A 404 0.14 8.32 -6.69
C ALA A 404 -0.07 9.79 -6.28
N ASP A 405 -0.70 10.61 -7.13
CA ASP A 405 -0.99 12.02 -6.88
C ASP A 405 -1.86 12.20 -5.61
N THR A 406 -2.85 11.33 -5.41
CA THR A 406 -3.71 11.38 -4.22
C THR A 406 -2.94 11.03 -2.95
N MET A 407 -2.08 10.01 -2.98
CA MET A 407 -1.28 9.63 -1.81
C MET A 407 -0.14 10.62 -1.54
N LEU A 408 0.44 11.22 -2.60
CA LEU A 408 1.37 12.34 -2.45
C LEU A 408 0.72 13.50 -1.70
N ALA A 409 -0.53 13.82 -2.01
CA ALA A 409 -1.25 14.91 -1.34
C ALA A 409 -1.73 14.57 0.09
N SER A 410 -2.05 13.31 0.38
CA SER A 410 -2.72 12.92 1.64
C SER A 410 -1.82 12.20 2.64
N VAL A 411 -0.72 11.59 2.19
CA VAL A 411 0.17 10.76 3.01
C VAL A 411 1.60 11.25 3.00
N TYR A 412 2.14 11.61 1.82
CA TYR A 412 3.52 12.11 1.69
C TYR A 412 3.64 13.62 1.74
N ALA A 413 2.53 14.35 1.72
CA ALA A 413 2.57 15.78 1.92
C ALA A 413 3.20 16.02 3.29
N ALA A 414 4.31 16.77 3.30
CA ALA A 414 4.78 17.35 4.55
C ALA A 414 3.56 18.00 5.21
N PRO A 415 3.38 17.86 6.55
CA PRO A 415 2.25 18.47 7.22
C PRO A 415 2.21 19.93 6.78
N SER A 416 1.19 20.23 5.99
CA SER A 416 0.98 21.58 5.48
C SER A 416 0.24 22.28 6.60
N PRO A 417 0.74 23.43 7.07
CA PRO A 417 0.01 24.22 8.01
C PRO A 417 -1.33 24.54 7.36
N SER A 418 -2.38 24.44 8.14
CA SER A 418 -3.72 24.82 7.71
C SER A 418 -3.81 26.31 7.36
N THR A 419 -2.90 27.12 7.93
CA THR A 419 -2.81 28.56 7.67
C THR A 419 -1.42 29.10 8.05
N LEU A 420 -1.03 30.23 7.46
CA LEU A 420 0.07 31.05 7.95
C LEU A 420 -0.51 32.15 8.85
N GLN A 421 0.13 32.44 9.98
CA GLN A 421 -0.19 33.59 10.82
C GLN A 421 0.94 34.61 10.73
N LEU A 422 0.61 35.87 10.40
CA LEU A 422 1.56 36.97 10.50
C LEU A 422 1.32 37.71 11.82
N THR A 423 2.39 37.99 12.55
CA THR A 423 2.36 38.82 13.75
C THR A 423 3.38 39.93 13.61
N SER A 424 2.90 41.17 13.51
CA SER A 424 3.78 42.34 13.49
C SER A 424 4.41 42.57 14.86
N SER A 425 5.72 42.82 14.89
CA SER A 425 6.43 43.27 16.11
C SER A 425 6.05 44.70 16.52
N THR A 426 5.51 45.48 15.57
CA THR A 426 5.12 46.88 15.74
C THR A 426 3.62 47.00 15.49
N SER A 427 2.84 47.40 16.50
CA SER A 427 1.38 47.53 16.39
C SER A 427 0.92 48.60 15.39
N THR A 428 1.75 49.63 15.18
CA THR A 428 1.49 50.75 14.26
C THR A 428 2.78 51.14 13.52
N PRO A 429 3.17 50.43 12.45
CA PRO A 429 4.33 50.79 11.65
C PRO A 429 4.16 52.17 11.02
N THR A 430 5.23 52.98 11.03
CA THR A 430 5.25 54.29 10.36
C THR A 430 5.53 54.09 8.87
N ALA A 431 4.72 54.71 8.01
CA ALA A 431 4.95 54.69 6.57
C ALA A 431 6.36 55.17 6.20
N GLY A 432 7.01 54.49 5.25
CA GLY A 432 8.39 54.73 4.84
C GLY A 432 9.45 54.18 5.78
N THR A 433 9.06 53.57 6.91
CA THR A 433 10.00 52.95 7.86
C THR A 433 9.88 51.43 7.81
N SER A 434 11.02 50.74 7.83
CA SER A 434 11.04 49.28 7.89
C SER A 434 10.55 48.79 9.26
N PHE A 435 9.73 47.74 9.28
CA PHE A 435 9.27 47.07 10.49
C PHE A 435 9.38 45.56 10.35
N SER A 436 9.50 44.87 11.49
CA SER A 436 9.62 43.40 11.51
C SER A 436 8.29 42.71 11.82
N PHE A 437 8.10 41.52 11.26
CA PHE A 437 6.96 40.65 11.54
C PHE A 437 7.42 39.19 11.50
N THR A 438 6.67 38.32 12.19
CA THR A 438 6.92 36.88 12.21
C THR A 438 5.82 36.17 11.44
N VAL A 439 6.19 35.21 10.59
CA VAL A 439 5.28 34.24 9.98
C VAL A 439 5.37 32.96 10.79
N THR A 440 4.22 32.43 11.21
CA THR A 440 4.09 31.14 11.88
C THR A 440 3.16 30.24 11.06
N ALA A 441 3.67 29.09 10.63
CA ALA A 441 2.89 28.00 10.08
C ALA A 441 2.12 27.31 11.21
N GLN A 442 0.79 27.25 11.09
CA GLN A 442 -0.07 26.61 12.09
C GLN A 442 -0.78 25.37 11.56
N ASP A 443 -0.79 24.29 12.34
CA ASP A 443 -1.57 23.09 12.07
C ASP A 443 -3.08 23.35 12.19
N ARG A 444 -3.91 22.32 11.93
CA ARG A 444 -5.39 22.42 11.99
C ARG A 444 -5.94 22.74 13.39
N SER A 445 -5.12 22.65 14.43
CA SER A 445 -5.48 22.99 15.81
C SER A 445 -5.06 24.41 16.22
N GLY A 446 -4.46 25.18 15.28
CA GLY A 446 -3.96 26.53 15.53
C GLY A 446 -2.63 26.57 16.27
N LYS A 447 -1.89 25.45 16.33
CA LYS A 447 -0.56 25.38 16.96
C LYS A 447 0.53 25.47 15.91
N THR A 448 1.69 26.01 16.27
CA THR A 448 2.87 26.01 15.39
C THR A 448 3.17 24.60 14.91
N ASP A 449 3.36 24.45 13.59
CA ASP A 449 3.78 23.21 12.96
C ASP A 449 5.30 23.20 12.78
N PRO A 450 6.07 22.60 13.70
CA PRO A 450 7.53 22.61 13.61
C PRO A 450 8.07 21.77 12.45
N ALA A 451 7.26 20.89 11.85
CA ALA A 451 7.68 20.08 10.71
C ALA A 451 7.54 20.84 9.38
N TYR A 452 6.84 21.99 9.37
CA TYR A 452 6.72 22.79 8.17
C TYR A 452 8.01 23.57 7.86
N GLY A 453 8.63 23.17 6.75
CA GLY A 453 9.78 23.83 6.12
C GLY A 453 9.46 24.39 4.74
N GLY A 454 8.21 24.78 4.49
CA GLY A 454 7.79 25.33 3.20
C GLY A 454 8.34 26.73 2.93
N ARG A 455 8.31 27.15 1.66
CA ARG A 455 8.77 28.47 1.20
C ARG A 455 7.58 29.40 1.03
N VAL A 456 7.67 30.61 1.58
CA VAL A 456 6.60 31.60 1.56
C VAL A 456 6.92 32.77 0.62
N HIS A 457 5.94 33.23 -0.13
CA HIS A 457 5.95 34.42 -0.97
C HIS A 457 5.11 35.54 -0.35
N PHE A 458 5.54 36.80 -0.50
CA PHE A 458 4.87 37.95 0.11
C PHE A 458 4.28 38.90 -0.93
N THR A 459 3.03 39.31 -0.71
CA THR A 459 2.36 40.39 -1.45
C THR A 459 1.82 41.46 -0.51
N SER A 460 1.49 42.65 -1.02
CA SER A 460 0.94 43.75 -0.22
C SER A 460 -0.21 44.45 -0.94
N SER A 461 -1.15 45.00 -0.18
CA SER A 461 -2.17 45.93 -0.71
C SER A 461 -1.62 47.33 -1.03
N ASP A 462 -0.42 47.65 -0.52
CA ASP A 462 0.25 48.93 -0.77
C ASP A 462 0.93 48.90 -2.14
N ALA A 463 0.44 49.71 -3.08
CA ALA A 463 0.92 49.76 -4.46
C ALA A 463 1.92 50.89 -4.73
N ALA A 464 2.38 51.60 -3.69
CA ALA A 464 3.32 52.71 -3.86
C ALA A 464 4.72 52.22 -4.31
N ALA A 465 5.37 53.00 -5.16
CA ALA A 465 6.62 52.62 -5.85
C ALA A 465 7.85 52.38 -4.95
N GLY A 466 7.75 52.62 -3.63
CA GLY A 466 8.82 52.38 -2.67
C GLY A 466 8.54 51.24 -1.68
N VAL A 467 7.48 50.45 -1.89
CA VAL A 467 7.20 49.27 -1.07
C VAL A 467 8.32 48.26 -1.21
N VAL A 468 8.81 47.75 -0.08
CA VAL A 468 9.83 46.69 -0.03
C VAL A 468 9.26 45.52 0.75
N LEU A 469 9.13 44.37 0.09
CA LEU A 469 8.68 43.11 0.69
C LEU A 469 9.85 42.13 0.82
N PRO A 470 9.77 41.16 1.74
CA PRO A 470 10.78 40.12 1.84
C PRO A 470 10.85 39.28 0.56
N ALA A 471 12.03 38.77 0.25
CA ALA A 471 12.19 37.72 -0.75
C ALA A 471 11.58 36.42 -0.24
N ASP A 472 11.16 35.57 -1.18
CA ASP A 472 10.64 34.25 -0.86
C ASP A 472 11.62 33.44 0.01
N SER A 473 11.13 32.87 1.09
CA SER A 473 12.00 32.29 2.13
C SER A 473 11.40 31.04 2.76
N THR A 474 12.27 30.10 3.12
CA THR A 474 11.91 28.86 3.82
C THR A 474 11.66 29.14 5.29
N LEU A 475 10.57 28.62 5.87
CA LEU A 475 10.37 28.65 7.32
C LEU A 475 11.22 27.59 8.02
N THR A 476 11.77 27.92 9.19
CA THR A 476 12.54 26.97 10.02
C THR A 476 11.74 26.66 11.28
N ASN A 477 11.51 25.38 11.55
CA ASN A 477 10.63 24.93 12.64
C ASN A 477 9.24 25.63 12.59
N GLY A 478 8.67 25.74 11.40
CA GLY A 478 7.38 26.39 11.17
C GLY A 478 7.37 27.91 11.32
N GLN A 479 8.52 28.58 11.49
CA GLN A 479 8.57 30.01 11.75
C GLN A 479 9.64 30.74 10.94
N GLY A 480 9.45 32.04 10.76
CA GLY A 480 10.44 32.94 10.17
C GLY A 480 10.16 34.39 10.53
N THR A 481 11.21 35.18 10.73
CA THR A 481 11.12 36.63 10.99
C THR A 481 11.56 37.39 9.75
N PHE A 482 10.77 38.37 9.36
CA PHE A 482 10.92 39.13 8.13
C PHE A 482 10.78 40.63 8.40
N SER A 483 11.21 41.45 7.44
CA SER A 483 11.03 42.90 7.47
C SER A 483 10.39 43.40 6.19
N ALA A 484 9.46 44.34 6.31
CA ALA A 484 8.86 45.04 5.18
C ALA A 484 8.89 46.56 5.40
N THR A 485 8.82 47.30 4.30
CA THR A 485 8.62 48.75 4.30
C THR A 485 7.38 49.06 3.47
N LEU A 486 6.35 49.63 4.09
CA LEU A 486 5.14 50.10 3.43
C LEU A 486 5.18 51.63 3.34
N MET A 487 4.74 52.20 2.24
CA MET A 487 4.89 53.63 1.92
C MET A 487 3.60 54.43 2.08
N THR A 488 2.45 53.80 1.98
CA THR A 488 1.15 54.47 2.07
C THR A 488 0.66 54.46 3.51
N ALA A 489 0.46 55.64 4.11
CA ALA A 489 -0.15 55.77 5.44
C ALA A 489 -1.60 55.26 5.44
N GLY A 490 -2.01 54.56 6.50
CA GLY A 490 -3.34 53.95 6.63
C GLY A 490 -3.26 52.43 6.74
N ALA A 491 -4.43 51.77 6.69
CA ALA A 491 -4.50 50.32 6.79
C ALA A 491 -3.94 49.67 5.51
N GLN A 492 -2.92 48.84 5.66
CA GLN A 492 -2.33 48.03 4.60
C GLN A 492 -2.22 46.58 5.07
N THR A 493 -2.27 45.64 4.13
CA THR A 493 -2.19 44.20 4.41
C THR A 493 -0.97 43.61 3.70
N ILE A 494 -0.16 42.84 4.42
CA ILE A 494 0.84 41.94 3.83
C ILE A 494 0.22 40.55 3.82
N THR A 495 0.31 39.84 2.71
CA THR A 495 -0.15 38.45 2.60
C THR A 495 1.06 37.54 2.38
N ALA A 496 1.22 36.50 3.20
CA ALA A 496 2.14 35.40 2.93
C ALA A 496 1.40 34.22 2.30
N THR A 497 2.01 33.58 1.31
CA THR A 497 1.45 32.43 0.60
C THR A 497 2.51 31.36 0.43
N ASP A 498 2.19 30.10 0.74
CA ASP A 498 3.07 28.99 0.40
C ASP A 498 3.24 28.89 -1.12
N THR A 499 4.48 28.75 -1.59
CA THR A 499 4.79 28.77 -3.04
C THR A 499 4.36 27.51 -3.79
N VAL A 500 4.08 26.41 -3.08
CA VAL A 500 3.63 25.13 -3.64
C VAL A 500 2.11 24.97 -3.50
N THR A 501 1.57 25.30 -2.32
CA THR A 501 0.15 25.18 -1.97
C THR A 501 -0.46 26.57 -1.81
N ALA A 502 -0.89 27.16 -2.92
CA ALA A 502 -1.41 28.55 -2.94
C ALA A 502 -2.64 28.79 -2.02
N ALA A 503 -3.34 27.72 -1.61
CA ALA A 503 -4.44 27.80 -0.63
C ALA A 503 -3.95 28.07 0.81
N THR A 504 -2.69 27.79 1.11
CA THR A 504 -2.07 28.04 2.42
C THR A 504 -1.58 29.48 2.47
N THR A 505 -2.40 30.35 3.04
CA THR A 505 -2.13 31.79 3.14
C THR A 505 -2.31 32.32 4.56
N GLY A 506 -1.78 33.53 4.79
CA GLY A 506 -1.84 34.28 6.04
C GLY A 506 -1.72 35.77 5.81
N ARG A 507 -2.25 36.57 6.73
CA ARG A 507 -2.19 38.04 6.67
C ARG A 507 -1.93 38.67 8.03
#